data_AF-A0A1J3K8Q7-F1
#
_entry.id   AF-A0A1J3K8Q7-F1
#
_cell.length_a   1.000
_cell.length_b   1.000
_cell.length_c   1.000
_cell.angle_alpha   90.00
_cell.angle_beta   90.00
_cell.angle_gamma   90.00
#
_symmetry.space_group_name_H-M   'P 1'
#
loop_
_entity.id
_entity.type
_entity.pdbx_description
1 polymer ?
#
loop_
_entity_poly.entity_id
_entity_poly.type
_entity_poly.pdbx_seq_one_letter_code
_entity_poly.pdbx_strand_id
1 'polypeptide(L)'
;GSLVEDYYTGYKLHCEGWRSVFCSPKRAAFCGDAPKSLIDVVSQQKRWAIGLLEVSLSKYCPITYGVKSMGLLMGLGYCQYAFWAFWSIPLIIYGFLPQLSLLYGVSIFPKAYDSWFWLYIVLFLGAYTQDLLDFVLEGGTSRGWWNDQRMSMVRGFTSFFFGF
;
A
#
# COMPACT_ATOMS: atom_id res chain seq x y z
N GLY A 1 -13.39 18.33 6.27
CA GLY A 1 -12.16 18.33 5.47
C GLY A 1 -11.48 17.00 5.65
N SER A 2 -10.30 16.82 5.05
CA SER A 2 -9.43 15.66 5.27
C SER A 2 -8.00 16.15 5.40
N LEU A 3 -7.15 15.44 6.16
CA LEU A 3 -5.71 15.70 6.22
C LEU A 3 -4.95 15.39 4.91
N VAL A 4 -5.65 14.84 3.91
CA VAL A 4 -5.18 14.67 2.53
C VAL A 4 -6.09 15.45 1.58
N GLU A 5 -6.13 16.77 1.74
CA GLU A 5 -6.98 17.66 0.95
C GLU A 5 -6.65 17.63 -0.55
N ASP A 6 -5.39 17.37 -0.88
CA ASP A 6 -4.88 17.19 -2.24
C ASP A 6 -5.56 16.00 -2.94
N TYR A 7 -5.52 14.82 -2.30
CA TYR A 7 -6.20 13.62 -2.74
C TYR A 7 -7.72 13.83 -2.81
N TYR A 8 -8.30 14.38 -1.74
CA TYR A 8 -9.76 14.54 -1.63
C TYR A 8 -10.31 15.50 -2.70
N THR A 9 -9.61 16.60 -2.98
CA THR A 9 -10.03 17.57 -4.00
C THR A 9 -9.96 16.97 -5.39
N GLY A 10 -8.84 16.32 -5.74
CA GLY A 10 -8.69 15.64 -7.04
C GLY A 10 -9.75 14.55 -7.24
N TYR A 11 -10.00 13.75 -6.21
CA TYR A 11 -11.06 12.74 -6.19
C TYR A 11 -12.45 13.32 -6.46
N LYS A 12 -12.79 14.44 -5.82
CA LYS A 12 -14.08 15.12 -6.02
C LYS A 12 -14.22 15.67 -7.43
N LEU A 13 -13.17 16.25 -8.00
CA LEU A 13 -13.17 16.73 -9.39
C LEU A 13 -13.37 15.57 -10.37
N HIS A 14 -12.67 14.44 -10.19
CA HIS A 14 -12.90 13.29 -11.06
C HIS A 14 -14.32 12.72 -10.93
N CYS A 15 -14.90 12.72 -9.72
CA CYS A 15 -16.31 12.36 -9.53
C CYS A 15 -17.29 13.29 -10.29
N GLU A 16 -16.88 14.53 -10.58
CA GLU A 16 -17.65 15.50 -11.37
C GLU A 16 -17.39 15.38 -12.88
N GLY A 17 -16.58 14.40 -13.30
CA GLY A 17 -16.31 14.10 -14.71
C GLY A 17 -15.04 14.75 -15.28
N TRP A 18 -14.26 15.45 -14.46
CA TRP A 18 -12.96 15.98 -14.87
C TRP A 18 -11.98 14.85 -15.20
N ARG A 19 -11.06 15.12 -16.12
CA ARG A 19 -10.00 14.19 -16.53
C ARG A 19 -8.64 14.84 -16.32
N SER A 20 -7.74 14.12 -15.67
CA SER A 20 -6.34 14.53 -15.50
C SER A 20 -5.46 13.90 -16.59
N VAL A 21 -4.28 14.48 -16.77
CA VAL A 21 -3.22 13.96 -17.66
C VAL A 21 -1.93 13.90 -16.86
N PHE A 22 -1.25 12.76 -16.89
CA PHE A 22 0.08 12.60 -16.30
C PHE A 22 1.16 12.79 -17.37
N CYS A 23 2.07 13.72 -17.15
CA CYS A 23 3.17 14.03 -18.06
C CYS A 23 4.52 13.74 -17.39
N SER A 24 5.30 12.82 -17.97
CA SER A 24 6.63 12.45 -17.46
C SER A 24 7.74 12.92 -18.42
N PRO A 25 8.25 14.16 -18.27
CA PRO A 25 9.34 14.66 -19.11
C PRO A 25 10.67 13.97 -18.77
N LYS A 26 11.56 13.84 -19.76
CA LYS A 26 12.89 13.21 -19.57
C LYS A 26 13.75 13.88 -18.49
N ARG A 27 13.59 15.20 -18.30
CA ARG A 27 14.23 15.96 -17.23
C ARG A 27 13.18 16.32 -16.19
N ALA A 28 13.47 16.07 -14.92
CA ALA A 28 12.60 16.48 -13.82
C ALA A 28 12.30 17.98 -13.91
N ALA A 29 11.01 18.31 -14.11
CA ALA A 29 10.54 19.70 -14.17
C ALA A 29 10.39 20.30 -12.77
N PHE A 30 10.15 19.46 -11.76
CA PHE A 30 10.01 19.83 -10.37
C PHE A 30 10.98 19.00 -9.53
N CYS A 31 11.72 19.64 -8.63
CA CYS A 31 12.66 18.99 -7.71
C CYS A 31 12.44 19.55 -6.31
N GLY A 32 12.02 18.70 -5.38
CA GLY A 32 11.78 19.06 -3.99
C GLY A 32 12.71 18.31 -3.04
N ASP A 33 12.75 18.75 -1.78
CA ASP A 33 13.48 18.06 -0.72
C ASP A 33 12.67 16.89 -0.16
N ALA A 34 13.34 15.75 0.01
CA ALA A 34 12.76 14.59 0.69
C ALA A 34 13.06 14.64 2.20
N PRO A 35 12.22 14.01 3.04
CA PRO A 35 12.51 13.85 4.46
C PRO A 35 13.88 13.18 4.68
N LYS A 36 14.68 13.75 5.59
CA LYS A 36 16.04 13.25 5.89
C LYS A 36 16.08 12.24 7.04
N SER A 37 15.01 12.16 7.82
CA SER A 37 14.91 11.24 8.96
C SER A 37 13.76 10.26 8.79
N LEU A 38 13.91 9.07 9.38
CA LEU A 38 12.86 8.05 9.39
C LEU A 38 11.61 8.52 10.15
N ILE A 39 11.81 9.29 11.22
CA ILE A 39 10.72 9.81 12.06
C ILE A 39 9.83 10.75 11.23
N ASP A 40 10.44 11.62 10.41
CA ASP A 40 9.69 12.53 9.54
C ASP A 40 8.87 11.75 8.49
N VAL A 41 9.47 10.71 7.89
CA VAL A 41 8.76 9.83 6.93
C VAL A 41 7.57 9.15 7.60
N VAL A 42 7.77 8.53 8.76
CA VAL A 42 6.71 7.80 9.48
C VAL A 42 5.60 8.75 9.94
N SER A 43 5.95 9.95 10.40
CA SER A 43 4.99 10.98 10.78
C SER A 43 4.16 11.46 9.59
N GLN A 44 4.79 11.71 8.44
CA GLN A 44 4.10 12.07 7.20
C GLN A 44 3.13 10.97 6.75
N GLN A 45 3.61 9.72 6.70
CA GLN A 45 2.80 8.56 6.31
C GLN A 45 1.61 8.34 7.27
N LYS A 46 1.77 8.62 8.56
CA LYS A 46 0.68 8.57 9.54
C LYS A 46 -0.40 9.61 9.20
N ARG A 47 -0.02 10.85 8.86
CA ARG A 47 -0.99 11.88 8.44
C ARG A 47 -1.75 11.45 7.19
N TRP A 48 -1.05 10.84 6.22
CA TRP A 48 -1.70 10.31 5.03
C TRP A 48 -2.69 9.20 5.36
N ALA A 49 -2.31 8.24 6.20
CA ALA A 49 -3.19 7.16 6.63
C ALA A 49 -4.47 7.67 7.30
N ILE A 50 -4.35 8.62 8.23
CA ILE A 50 -5.51 9.25 8.91
C ILE A 50 -6.39 9.97 7.88
N GLY A 51 -5.80 10.80 7.02
CA GLY A 51 -6.56 11.54 6.03
C GLY A 51 -7.31 10.62 5.06
N LEU A 52 -6.66 9.56 4.58
CA LEU A 52 -7.28 8.57 3.68
C LEU A 52 -8.42 7.83 4.38
N LEU A 53 -8.28 7.51 5.67
CA LEU A 53 -9.34 6.94 6.47
C LEU A 53 -10.53 7.90 6.63
N GLU A 54 -10.29 9.18 6.88
CA GLU A 54 -11.34 10.21 6.91
C GLU A 54 -12.14 10.24 5.61
N VAL A 55 -11.47 10.11 4.45
CA VAL A 55 -12.16 10.05 3.14
C VAL A 55 -12.95 8.74 2.99
N SER A 56 -12.36 7.60 3.36
CA SER A 56 -12.99 6.28 3.31
C SER A 56 -14.26 6.18 4.16
N LEU A 57 -14.28 6.82 5.33
CA LEU A 57 -15.42 6.85 6.25
C LEU A 57 -16.40 8.01 5.99
N SER A 58 -16.10 8.87 5.01
CA SER A 58 -16.98 9.99 4.66
C SER A 58 -18.19 9.57 3.82
N LYS A 59 -19.17 10.47 3.68
CA LYS A 59 -20.28 10.33 2.72
C LYS A 59 -19.84 10.20 1.25
N TYR A 60 -18.60 10.56 0.94
CA TYR A 60 -18.02 10.45 -0.39
C TYR A 60 -17.06 9.26 -0.50
N CYS A 61 -17.28 8.19 0.27
CA CYS A 61 -16.47 6.98 0.22
C CYS A 61 -16.20 6.50 -1.23
N PRO A 62 -14.93 6.21 -1.60
CA PRO A 62 -14.57 5.75 -2.94
C PRO A 62 -15.28 4.48 -3.39
N ILE A 63 -15.58 3.55 -2.48
CA ILE A 63 -16.26 2.27 -2.81
C ILE A 63 -17.69 2.51 -3.32
N THR A 64 -18.41 3.46 -2.71
CA THR A 64 -19.82 3.70 -3.02
C THR A 64 -19.98 4.88 -3.97
N TYR A 65 -19.65 6.07 -3.50
CA TYR A 65 -19.80 7.30 -4.28
C TYR A 65 -18.83 7.36 -5.45
N GLY A 66 -17.56 6.97 -5.24
CA GLY A 66 -16.52 7.04 -6.26
C GLY A 66 -16.76 6.09 -7.44
N VAL A 67 -16.99 4.81 -7.15
CA VAL A 67 -17.34 3.80 -8.18
C VAL A 67 -18.59 4.19 -8.95
N LYS A 68 -19.63 4.71 -8.27
CA LYS A 68 -20.86 5.16 -8.93
C LYS A 68 -20.62 6.35 -9.86
N SER A 69 -19.74 7.28 -9.49
CA SER A 69 -19.55 8.54 -10.22
C SER A 69 -18.53 8.42 -11.36
N MET A 70 -17.45 7.66 -11.17
CA MET A 70 -16.33 7.57 -12.12
C MET A 70 -16.22 6.21 -12.82
N GLY A 71 -17.04 5.23 -12.44
CA GLY A 71 -16.97 3.86 -12.91
C GLY A 71 -16.01 2.99 -12.07
N LEU A 72 -16.04 1.68 -12.35
CA LEU A 72 -15.37 0.67 -11.52
C LEU A 72 -13.85 0.81 -11.50
N LEU A 73 -13.20 0.95 -12.65
CA LEU A 73 -11.73 0.97 -12.72
C LEU A 73 -11.13 2.16 -11.97
N MET A 74 -11.64 3.38 -12.25
CA MET A 74 -11.19 4.59 -11.56
C MET A 74 -11.56 4.55 -10.07
N GLY A 75 -12.77 4.09 -9.75
CA GLY A 75 -13.20 3.90 -8.37
C GLY A 75 -12.28 2.96 -7.59
N LEU A 76 -11.88 1.82 -8.18
CA LEU A 76 -10.93 0.87 -7.57
C LEU A 76 -9.53 1.48 -7.39
N GLY A 77 -9.05 2.26 -8.36
CA GLY A 77 -7.78 2.99 -8.22
C GLY A 77 -7.77 3.93 -7.02
N TYR A 78 -8.86 4.69 -6.82
CA TYR A 78 -9.03 5.52 -5.63
C TYR A 78 -9.20 4.67 -4.35
N CYS A 79 -9.94 3.57 -4.40
CA CYS A 79 -10.08 2.67 -3.24
C CYS A 79 -8.72 2.11 -2.78
N GLN A 80 -7.84 1.74 -3.70
CA GLN A 80 -6.53 1.21 -3.35
C GLN A 80 -5.74 2.17 -2.45
N TYR A 81 -5.77 3.47 -2.75
CA TYR A 81 -5.17 4.49 -1.87
C TYR A 81 -5.97 4.70 -0.59
N ALA A 82 -7.29 4.84 -0.70
CA ALA A 82 -8.17 5.13 0.44
C ALA A 82 -8.10 4.06 1.55
N PHE A 83 -7.90 2.80 1.17
CA PHE A 83 -7.80 1.65 2.07
C PHE A 83 -6.35 1.16 2.26
N TRP A 84 -5.35 1.91 1.80
CA TRP A 84 -3.96 1.47 1.83
C TRP A 84 -3.46 1.11 3.25
N ALA A 85 -3.88 1.88 4.26
CA ALA A 85 -3.50 1.63 5.65
C ALA A 85 -4.05 0.31 6.24
N PHE A 86 -5.09 -0.27 5.63
CA PHE A 86 -5.65 -1.56 6.07
C PHE A 86 -4.66 -2.71 5.88
N TRP A 87 -3.62 -2.55 5.05
CA TRP A 87 -2.52 -3.52 4.95
C TRP A 87 -1.79 -3.76 6.27
N SER A 88 -1.89 -2.85 7.25
CA SER A 88 -1.35 -3.07 8.59
C SER A 88 -1.95 -4.29 9.30
N ILE A 89 -3.24 -4.59 9.07
CA ILE A 89 -3.94 -5.69 9.73
C ILE A 89 -3.32 -7.06 9.39
N PRO A 90 -3.27 -7.49 8.11
CA PRO A 90 -2.63 -8.75 7.78
C PRO A 90 -1.14 -8.74 8.11
N LEU A 91 -0.43 -7.63 7.92
CA LEU A 91 1.01 -7.55 8.24
C LEU A 91 1.29 -7.83 9.71
N ILE A 92 0.50 -7.26 10.63
CA ILE A 92 0.65 -7.47 12.06
C ILE A 92 0.30 -8.91 12.41
N ILE A 93 -0.83 -9.44 11.89
CA ILE A 93 -1.23 -10.83 12.13
C ILE A 93 -0.12 -11.79 11.70
N TYR A 94 0.35 -11.69 10.45
CA TYR A 94 1.40 -12.55 9.92
C TYR A 94 2.77 -12.29 10.56
N GLY A 95 3.01 -11.10 11.11
CA GLY A 95 4.26 -10.80 11.79
C GLY A 95 4.32 -11.27 13.25
N PHE A 96 3.21 -11.67 13.87
CA PHE A 96 3.18 -12.33 15.18
C PHE A 96 2.88 -13.83 15.12
N LEU A 97 2.22 -14.28 14.04
CA LEU A 97 1.78 -15.66 13.88
C LEU A 97 2.93 -16.69 13.98
N PRO A 98 4.09 -16.51 13.31
CA PRO A 98 5.23 -17.43 13.45
C PRO A 98 5.76 -17.53 14.89
N GLN A 99 5.86 -16.41 15.61
CA GLN A 99 6.39 -16.36 16.97
C GLN A 99 5.45 -17.07 17.94
N LEU A 100 4.13 -16.85 17.81
CA LEU A 100 3.14 -17.57 18.59
C LEU A 100 3.17 -19.08 18.28
N SER A 101 3.28 -19.45 17.00
CA SER A 101 3.35 -20.87 16.62
C SER A 101 4.57 -21.58 17.21
N LEU A 102 5.70 -20.87 17.29
CA LEU A 102 6.93 -21.38 17.91
C LEU A 102 6.76 -21.57 19.42
N LEU A 103 6.10 -20.62 20.10
CA LEU A 103 5.82 -20.70 21.54
C LEU A 103 4.90 -21.89 21.88
N TYR A 104 3.85 -22.11 21.09
CA TYR A 104 2.88 -23.18 21.33
C TYR A 104 3.28 -24.53 20.71
N GLY A 105 4.41 -24.60 19.98
CA GLY A 105 4.86 -25.82 19.31
C GLY A 105 3.92 -26.29 18.19
N VAL A 106 3.15 -25.38 17.60
CA VAL A 106 2.20 -25.68 16.51
C VAL A 106 2.86 -25.37 15.17
N SER A 107 2.73 -26.26 14.20
CA SER A 107 3.21 -26.02 12.84
C SER A 107 2.12 -25.35 11.99
N ILE A 108 2.42 -24.18 11.41
CA ILE A 108 1.49 -23.46 10.52
C ILE A 108 1.61 -23.94 9.07
N PHE A 109 2.79 -24.40 8.66
CA PHE A 109 3.08 -24.79 7.29
C PHE A 109 3.08 -26.31 7.14
N PRO A 110 2.72 -26.84 5.96
CA PRO A 110 2.85 -28.27 5.70
C PRO A 110 4.30 -28.72 5.79
N LYS A 111 4.49 -30.01 6.08
CA LYS A 111 5.81 -30.64 6.12
C LYS A 111 6.42 -30.65 4.71
N ALA A 112 7.74 -30.56 4.62
CA ALA A 112 8.45 -30.45 3.33
C ALA A 112 8.23 -31.63 2.36
N TYR A 113 7.86 -32.80 2.88
CA TYR A 113 7.55 -34.01 2.11
C TYR A 113 6.08 -34.08 1.65
N ASP A 114 5.24 -33.15 2.07
CA ASP A 114 3.87 -33.03 1.58
C ASP A 114 3.86 -32.35 0.20
N SER A 115 3.11 -32.91 -0.74
CA SER A 115 2.91 -32.32 -2.07
C SER A 115 2.40 -30.89 -2.02
N TRP A 116 1.61 -30.52 -1.00
CA TRP A 116 1.11 -29.16 -0.81
C TRP A 116 2.22 -28.13 -0.56
N PHE A 117 3.38 -28.54 -0.02
CA PHE A 117 4.50 -27.65 0.23
C PHE A 117 4.99 -26.96 -1.05
N TRP A 118 4.95 -27.67 -2.20
CA TRP A 118 5.32 -27.12 -3.50
C TRP A 118 4.44 -25.96 -3.94
N LEU A 119 3.15 -26.01 -3.63
CA LEU A 119 2.23 -24.90 -3.94
C LEU A 119 2.68 -23.61 -3.24
N TYR A 120 3.06 -23.68 -1.96
CA TYR A 120 3.53 -22.52 -1.21
C TYR A 120 4.83 -21.95 -1.78
N ILE A 121 5.77 -22.80 -2.19
CA ILE A 121 7.02 -22.35 -2.85
C ILE A 121 6.69 -21.59 -4.14
N VAL A 122 5.84 -22.16 -5.00
CA VAL A 122 5.49 -21.55 -6.28
C VAL A 122 4.78 -20.21 -6.07
N LEU A 123 3.84 -20.13 -5.12
CA LEU A 123 3.15 -18.88 -4.80
C LEU A 123 4.10 -17.82 -4.24
N PHE A 124 4.99 -18.20 -3.32
CA PHE A 124 5.97 -17.28 -2.74
C PHE A 124 6.95 -16.75 -3.80
N LEU A 125 7.58 -17.64 -4.56
CA LEU A 125 8.52 -17.23 -5.60
C LEU A 125 7.82 -16.45 -6.72
N GLY A 126 6.63 -16.87 -7.13
CA GLY A 126 5.85 -16.18 -8.16
C GLY A 126 5.53 -14.75 -7.76
N ALA A 127 4.98 -14.54 -6.55
CA ALA A 127 4.61 -13.21 -6.07
C ALA A 127 5.81 -12.26 -5.97
N TYR A 128 6.90 -12.69 -5.32
CA TYR A 128 8.09 -11.84 -5.16
C TYR A 128 8.85 -11.61 -6.47
N THR A 129 8.87 -12.61 -7.37
CA THR A 129 9.50 -12.45 -8.68
C THR A 129 8.71 -11.47 -9.53
N GLN A 130 7.38 -11.57 -9.57
CA GLN A 130 6.54 -10.63 -10.30
C GLN A 130 6.73 -9.20 -9.78
N ASP A 131 6.65 -8.98 -8.48
CA ASP A 131 6.81 -7.67 -7.86
C ASP A 131 8.21 -7.06 -8.14
N LEU A 132 9.27 -7.88 -8.07
CA LEU A 132 10.62 -7.44 -8.43
C LEU A 132 10.73 -7.10 -9.91
N LEU A 133 10.14 -7.91 -10.80
CA LEU A 133 10.18 -7.66 -12.25
C LEU A 133 9.46 -6.36 -12.59
N ASP A 134 8.26 -6.15 -12.06
CA ASP A 134 7.50 -4.92 -12.27
C ASP A 134 8.30 -3.70 -11.80
N PHE A 135 8.91 -3.77 -10.61
CA PHE A 135 9.74 -2.68 -10.06
C PHE A 135 10.96 -2.35 -10.94
N VAL A 136 11.62 -3.37 -11.50
CA VAL A 136 12.80 -3.18 -12.37
C VAL A 136 12.39 -2.70 -13.77
N LEU A 137 11.26 -3.17 -14.30
CA LEU A 137 10.72 -2.73 -15.59
C LEU A 137 10.32 -1.25 -15.57
N GLU A 138 9.89 -0.73 -14.42
CA GLU A 138 9.65 0.71 -14.21
C GLU A 138 10.94 1.54 -14.04
N GLY A 139 12.12 0.92 -14.18
CA GLY A 139 13.43 1.58 -14.07
C GLY A 139 14.00 1.60 -12.65
N GLY A 140 13.40 0.86 -11.71
CA GLY A 140 13.93 0.66 -10.37
C GLY A 140 15.15 -0.26 -10.33
N THR A 141 15.82 -0.29 -9.18
CA THR A 141 16.94 -1.22 -8.92
C THR A 141 16.51 -2.31 -7.94
N SER A 142 17.13 -3.49 -8.00
CA SER A 142 16.87 -4.58 -7.05
C SER A 142 17.10 -4.17 -5.59
N ARG A 143 18.12 -3.32 -5.33
CA ARG A 143 18.36 -2.73 -4.01
C ARG A 143 17.26 -1.76 -3.60
N GLY A 144 16.75 -0.97 -4.55
CA GLY A 144 15.62 -0.07 -4.34
C GLY A 144 14.35 -0.84 -3.97
N TRP A 145 14.04 -1.90 -4.72
CA TRP A 145 12.94 -2.81 -4.45
C TRP A 145 13.02 -3.40 -3.04
N TRP A 146 14.18 -3.94 -2.65
CA TRP A 146 14.38 -4.49 -1.31
C TRP A 146 14.18 -3.44 -0.21
N ASN A 147 14.60 -2.19 -0.46
CA ASN A 147 14.35 -1.09 0.47
C ASN A 147 12.86 -0.73 0.53
N ASP A 148 12.11 -0.78 -0.57
CA ASP A 148 10.67 -0.55 -0.57
C ASP A 148 9.93 -1.63 0.25
N GLN A 149 10.28 -2.91 0.06
CA GLN A 149 9.74 -4.00 0.87
C GLN A 149 9.95 -3.78 2.37
N ARG A 150 11.16 -3.33 2.76
CA ARG A 150 11.47 -2.96 4.15
C ARG A 150 10.64 -1.78 4.64
N MET A 151 10.51 -0.74 3.83
CA MET A 151 9.71 0.44 4.18
C MET A 151 8.21 0.10 4.26
N SER A 152 7.71 -0.81 3.45
CA SER A 152 6.35 -1.35 3.53
C SER A 152 6.09 -2.03 4.87
N MET A 153 7.02 -2.85 5.35
CA MET A 153 6.93 -3.44 6.70
C MET A 153 6.97 -2.35 7.80
N VAL A 154 7.90 -1.40 7.73
CA VAL A 154 7.99 -0.31 8.71
C VAL A 154 6.69 0.50 8.75
N ARG A 155 6.15 0.90 7.59
CA ARG A 155 4.87 1.64 7.49
C ARG A 155 3.73 0.83 8.11
N GLY A 156 3.64 -0.46 7.81
CA GLY A 156 2.61 -1.37 8.30
C GLY A 156 2.56 -1.43 9.84
N PHE A 157 3.71 -1.64 10.48
CA PHE A 157 3.81 -1.73 11.95
C PHE A 157 3.76 -0.39 12.69
N THR A 158 3.94 0.72 11.98
CA THR A 158 3.99 2.06 12.59
C THR A 158 2.87 2.95 12.06
N SER A 159 3.13 3.72 11.00
CA SER A 159 2.24 4.75 10.46
C SER A 159 0.82 4.26 10.19
N PHE A 160 0.68 3.08 9.56
CA PHE A 160 -0.63 2.57 9.17
C PHE A 160 -1.41 2.04 10.36
N PHE A 161 -0.75 1.29 11.25
CA PHE A 161 -1.38 0.79 12.47
C PHE A 161 -1.84 1.91 13.40
N PHE A 162 -1.03 2.96 13.58
CA PHE A 162 -1.37 4.11 14.43
C PHE A 162 -2.14 5.22 13.70
N GLY A 163 -2.39 5.06 12.40
CA GLY A 163 -3.21 5.95 11.59
C GLY A 163 -4.64 5.46 11.42
N PHE A 164 -4.95 4.28 11.97
CA PHE A 164 -6.25 3.64 11.99
C PHE A 164 -7.09 4.08 13.19
#